data_AF-A0A537FIL4-F1
#
_entry.id   AF-A0A537FIL4-F1
#
_cell.length_a   1.000
_cell.length_b   1.000
_cell.length_c   1.000
_cell.angle_alpha   90.00
_cell.angle_beta   90.00
_cell.angle_gamma   90.00
#
_symmetry.space_group_name_H-M   'P 1'
#
loop_
_entity.id
_entity.type
_entity.pdbx_description
1 polymer ?
#
loop_
_entity_poly.entity_id
_entity_poly.type
_entity_poly.pdbx_seq_one_letter_code
_entity_poly.pdbx_strand_id
1 'polypeptide(L)' 'MSKYRREDPVALPKHRHCQVCGTPTELKQEYCSDKCRMAGKKIQRTKMRNIIVITGLVFVFYIAFLLFVPK' A
#
# COMPACT_ATOMS: atom_id res chain seq x y z
N MET A 1 -34.33 12.79 30.32
CA MET A 1 -33.88 14.09 29.80
C MET A 1 -32.42 13.95 29.38
N SER A 2 -32.17 14.11 28.08
CA SER A 2 -30.86 14.08 27.43
C SER A 2 -29.93 15.14 28.03
N LYS A 3 -28.60 15.01 27.93
CA LYS A 3 -27.87 15.54 26.77
C LYS A 3 -26.40 15.09 26.82
N TYR A 4 -26.08 13.98 26.15
CA TYR A 4 -24.74 13.84 25.59
C TYR A 4 -24.74 14.68 24.32
N ARG A 5 -24.40 15.97 24.44
CA ARG A 5 -24.25 16.88 23.30
C ARG A 5 -23.00 16.40 22.56
N ARG A 6 -23.18 15.68 21.44
CA ARG A 6 -22.10 15.46 20.48
C ARG A 6 -21.72 16.85 19.97
N GLU A 7 -20.59 17.36 20.41
CA GLU A 7 -19.98 18.54 19.80
C GLU A 7 -19.64 18.15 18.37
N ASP A 8 -20.09 18.96 17.41
CA ASP A 8 -19.81 18.74 16.00
C ASP A 8 -18.30 18.60 15.82
N PRO A 9 -17.81 17.52 15.18
CA PRO A 9 -16.38 17.32 15.04
C PRO A 9 -15.81 18.51 14.27
N VAL A 10 -14.92 19.26 14.93
CA VAL A 10 -14.13 20.32 14.29
C VAL A 10 -13.56 19.74 13.01
N ALA A 11 -13.87 20.37 11.87
CA ALA A 11 -13.45 19.88 10.56
C ALA A 11 -11.92 19.91 10.49
N LEU A 12 -11.28 18.80 10.84
CA LEU A 12 -9.83 18.64 10.75
C LEU A 12 -9.44 18.80 9.27
N PRO A 13 -8.43 19.63 8.95
CA PRO A 13 -7.96 19.76 7.59
C PRO A 13 -7.53 18.40 7.07
N LYS A 14 -8.09 18.01 5.92
CA LYS A 14 -7.73 16.76 5.26
C LYS A 14 -6.25 16.83 4.93
N HIS A 15 -5.46 15.91 5.48
CA HIS A 15 -4.05 15.74 5.19
C HIS A 15 -3.82 14.28 4.76
N ARG A 16 -2.74 14.06 4.00
CA ARG A 16 -2.23 12.70 3.76
C ARG A 16 -1.00 12.49 4.63
N HIS A 17 -0.61 11.24 4.82
CA HIS A 17 0.65 10.90 5.45
C HIS A 17 1.60 10.35 4.40
N CYS A 18 2.89 10.69 4.52
CA CYS A 18 3.91 10.09 3.68
C CYS A 18 3.94 8.58 3.88
N GLN A 19 3.89 7.80 2.79
CA GLN A 19 3.91 6.33 2.84
C GLN A 19 5.23 5.72 3.38
N VAL A 20 6.26 6.55 3.61
CA VAL A 20 7.59 6.09 4.06
C VAL A 20 7.89 6.49 5.51
N CYS A 21 7.52 7.71 5.93
CA CYS A 21 7.87 8.22 7.26
C CYS A 21 6.66 8.72 8.08
N GLY A 22 5.45 8.73 7.52
CA GLY A 22 4.24 9.12 8.24
C GLY A 22 4.06 10.61 8.50
N THR A 23 4.98 11.46 8.03
CA THR A 23 4.84 12.92 8.17
C THR A 23 3.60 13.43 7.43
N PRO A 24 2.90 14.44 7.98
CA PRO A 24 1.77 15.06 7.29
C PRO A 24 2.23 15.69 5.98
N THR A 25 1.59 15.29 4.87
CA THR A 25 1.77 15.85 3.55
C THR A 25 0.48 16.49 3.07
N GLU A 26 0.61 17.47 2.19
CA GLU A 26 -0.53 18.05 1.50
C GLU A 26 -1.29 16.97 0.73
N LEU A 27 -2.60 17.16 0.54
CA LEU A 27 -3.47 16.20 -0.17
C LEU A 27 -2.96 15.82 -1.56
N LYS A 28 -2.21 16.71 -2.20
CA LYS A 28 -1.66 16.54 -3.55
C LYS A 28 -0.33 15.77 -3.57
N GLN A 29 0.35 15.63 -2.44
CA GLN A 29 1.70 15.08 -2.37
C GLN A 29 1.71 13.73 -1.61
N GLU A 30 2.24 12.70 -2.25
CA GLU A 30 2.33 11.33 -1.68
C GLU A 30 3.55 11.13 -0.77
N TYR A 31 4.57 11.98 -0.92
CA TYR A 31 5.83 11.91 -0.18
C TYR A 31 6.20 13.28 0.36
N CYS A 32 6.79 13.34 1.56
CA CYS A 32 7.15 14.60 2.21
C CYS A 32 8.45 15.22 1.66
N SER A 33 9.27 14.46 0.95
CA SER A 33 10.55 14.89 0.38
C SER A 33 11.03 13.94 -0.70
N ASP A 34 11.97 14.40 -1.54
CA ASP A 34 12.58 13.57 -2.58
C ASP A 34 13.28 12.32 -2.03
N LYS A 35 13.82 12.40 -0.80
CA LYS A 35 14.40 11.25 -0.10
C LYS A 35 13.35 10.14 0.09
N CYS A 36 12.15 10.49 0.55
CA CYS A 36 11.06 9.53 0.74
C CYS A 36 10.52 9.03 -0.60
N ARG A 37 10.46 9.87 -1.63
CA ARG A 37 10.07 9.46 -2.99
C ARG A 37 11.03 8.41 -3.56
N MET A 38 12.32 8.60 -3.40
CA MET A 38 13.35 7.66 -3.86
C MET A 38 13.32 6.34 -3.08
N ALA A 39 13.14 6.40 -1.76
CA ALA A 39 12.96 5.21 -0.92
C ALA A 39 11.71 4.43 -1.31
N GLY A 40 10.57 5.11 -1.49
CA GLY A 40 9.33 4.52 -1.97
C GLY A 40 9.49 3.84 -3.32
N LYS A 41 10.17 4.48 -4.27
CA LYS A 41 10.46 3.89 -5.59
C LYS A 41 11.31 2.63 -5.51
N LYS A 42 12.29 2.57 -4.61
CA LYS A 42 13.12 1.36 -4.37
C LYS A 42 12.29 0.22 -3.79
N ILE A 43 11.40 0.53 -2.84
CA ILE A 43 10.48 -0.45 -2.22
C ILE A 43 9.47 -0.96 -3.26
N GLN A 44 8.90 -0.06 -4.07
CA GLN A 44 7.95 -0.44 -5.14
C GLN A 44 8.61 -1.36 -6.18
N ARG A 45 9.83 -1.06 -6.61
CA ARG A 45 10.59 -1.91 -7.55
C ARG A 45 10.85 -3.32 -7.00
N THR A 46 11.23 -3.42 -5.73
CA THR A 46 11.48 -4.72 -5.10
C THR A 46 10.20 -5.50 -4.89
N LYS A 47 9.10 -4.85 -4.47
CA LYS A 47 7.77 -5.46 -4.40
C LYS A 47 7.29 -5.97 -5.76
N MET A 48 7.40 -5.17 -6.81
CA MET A 48 7.01 -5.57 -8.17
C MET A 48 7.79 -6.80 -8.63
N ARG A 49 9.12 -6.84 -8.41
CA ARG A 49 9.94 -8.01 -8.75
C ARG A 49 9.50 -9.26 -7.97
N ASN A 50 9.25 -9.12 -6.66
CA ASN A 50 8.80 -10.24 -5.84
C ASN A 50 7.43 -10.75 -6.29
N ILE A 51 6.49 -9.86 -6.61
CA ILE A 51 5.18 -10.24 -7.13
C ILE A 51 5.32 -11.04 -8.43
N ILE A 52 6.13 -10.56 -9.38
CA ILE A 52 6.35 -11.27 -10.65
C ILE A 52 6.93 -12.67 -10.41
N VAL A 53 7.94 -12.79 -9.54
CA VAL A 53 8.57 -14.09 -9.23
C VAL A 53 7.57 -15.04 -8.57
N ILE A 54 6.82 -14.58 -7.58
CA ILE A 54 5.83 -15.40 -6.86
C ILE A 54 4.72 -15.83 -7.82
N THR A 55 4.16 -14.91 -8.60
CA THR A 55 3.11 -15.21 -9.58
C THR A 55 3.62 -16.22 -10.62
N GLY A 56 4.84 -16.06 -11.12
CA GLY A 56 5.46 -17.01 -12.04
C GLY A 56 5.59 -18.40 -11.43
N LEU A 57 6.09 -18.50 -10.19
CA LEU A 57 6.19 -19.79 -9.48
C LEU A 57 4.82 -20.45 -9.29
N VAL A 58 3.81 -19.71 -8.83
CA VAL A 58 2.46 -20.23 -8.64
C VAL A 58 1.90 -20.77 -9.96
N PHE A 59 2.13 -20.08 -11.07
CA PHE A 59 1.68 -20.52 -12.38
C PHE A 59 2.36 -21.81 -12.84
N VAL A 60 3.68 -21.92 -12.65
CA VAL A 60 4.44 -23.15 -12.95
C VAL A 60 3.94 -24.31 -12.09
N PHE A 61 3.75 -24.10 -10.79
CA PHE A 61 3.21 -25.12 -9.90
C PHE A 61 1.80 -25.54 -10.30
N TYR A 62 0.94 -24.60 -10.69
CA TYR A 62 -0.42 -24.89 -11.15
C TYR A 62 -0.41 -25.76 -12.41
N ILE A 63 0.42 -25.44 -13.40
CA ILE A 63 0.56 -26.26 -14.61
C ILE A 63 1.12 -27.65 -14.27
N ALA A 64 2.18 -27.71 -13.46
CA ALA A 64 2.75 -28.99 -13.04
C ALA A 64 1.72 -29.85 -12.30
N PHE A 65 0.90 -29.26 -11.43
CA PHE A 65 -0.20 -29.93 -10.75
C PHE A 65 -1.22 -30.49 -11.75
N LEU A 66 -1.67 -29.70 -12.73
CA LEU A 66 -2.60 -30.17 -13.76
C LEU A 66 -2.03 -31.33 -14.60
N LEU A 67 -0.72 -31.36 -14.83
CA LEU A 67 -0.05 -32.42 -15.59
C LEU A 67 0.18 -33.69 -14.76
N PHE A 68 0.43 -33.56 -13.47
CA PHE A 68 0.73 -34.67 -12.56
C PHE A 68 -0.50 -35.23 -11.83
N VAL A 69 -1.64 -34.54 -11.84
CA VAL A 69 -2.90 -35.12 -11.37
C VAL A 69 -3.34 -36.15 -12.41
N PRO A 70 -3.28 -37.46 -12.08
CA PRO A 70 -3.78 -38.48 -12.98
C PRO A 70 -5.28 -38.25 -13.17
N LYS A 71 -5.71 -38.37 -14.43
CA LYS A 71 -7.10 -38.19 -14.85
C LYS A 71 -8.03 -39.21 -14.21
#